data_AF-I3SPI8-F1
#
_entry.id   AF-I3SPI8-F1
#
_cell.length_a   1.000
_cell.length_b   1.000
_cell.length_c   1.000
_cell.angle_alpha   90.00
_cell.angle_beta   90.00
_cell.angle_gamma   90.00
#
_symmetry.space_group_name_H-M   'P 1'
#
loop_
_entity.id
_entity.type
_entity.pdbx_description
1 polymer ?
#
loop_
_entity_poly.entity_id
_entity_poly.type
_entity_poly.pdbx_seq_one_letter_code
_entity_poly.pdbx_strand_id
1 'polypeptide(L)'
;MTDSDSLAAIWKEIEVSESYLVCSMYEEAASLASSILKRLCDPRQDIATQDMLESTAMVLVQALNQLGRTPEILNQLKLYFISVKAFPARVLLTGVCFQIAEGSASGVREFLEEFLNGWSLVDAQYRAVIAESNVDHQRRYETQYVLGIEEYLEIVEVYVITLLAQF
;
A
#
# COMPACT_ATOMS: atom_id res chain seq x y z
N MET A 1 -27.56 5.76 -9.64
CA MET A 1 -26.40 4.88 -9.81
C MET A 1 -26.23 4.19 -8.48
N THR A 2 -26.32 2.86 -8.45
CA THR A 2 -26.21 2.11 -7.20
C THR A 2 -24.73 1.97 -6.80
N ASP A 3 -24.42 1.72 -5.53
CA ASP A 3 -23.03 1.51 -5.08
C ASP A 3 -22.35 0.32 -5.80
N SER A 4 -23.15 -0.62 -6.31
CA SER A 4 -22.67 -1.71 -7.16
C SER A 4 -22.15 -1.23 -8.52
N ASP A 5 -22.76 -0.20 -9.10
CA ASP A 5 -22.36 0.32 -10.41
C ASP A 5 -21.05 1.12 -10.33
N SER A 6 -20.83 1.84 -9.21
CA SER A 6 -19.59 2.58 -8.96
C SER A 6 -18.41 1.64 -8.68
N LEU A 7 -18.62 0.55 -7.94
CA LEU A 7 -17.60 -0.48 -7.71
C LEU A 7 -17.17 -1.16 -9.02
N ALA A 8 -18.13 -1.56 -9.86
CA ALA A 8 -17.83 -2.16 -11.16
C ALA A 8 -17.07 -1.22 -12.08
N ALA A 9 -17.37 0.09 -12.04
CA ALA A 9 -16.65 1.09 -12.81
C ALA A 9 -15.17 1.19 -12.38
N ILE A 10 -14.89 1.19 -11.08
CA ILE A 10 -13.51 1.25 -10.57
C ILE A 10 -12.72 0.00 -10.96
N TRP A 11 -13.31 -1.19 -10.81
CA TRP A 11 -12.64 -2.43 -11.23
C TRP A 11 -12.24 -2.39 -12.70
N LYS A 12 -13.11 -1.87 -13.57
CA LYS A 12 -12.79 -1.70 -14.98
C LYS A 12 -11.63 -0.72 -15.21
N GLU A 13 -11.52 0.34 -14.42
CA GLU A 13 -10.37 1.26 -14.49
C GLU A 13 -9.08 0.58 -14.01
N ILE A 14 -9.15 -0.27 -12.97
CA ILE A 14 -8.00 -1.07 -12.50
C ILE A 14 -7.54 -2.03 -13.61
N GLU A 15 -8.45 -2.76 -14.25
CA GLU A 15 -8.14 -3.65 -15.38
C GLU A 15 -7.45 -2.91 -16.54
N VAL A 16 -7.88 -1.68 -16.83
CA VAL A 16 -7.23 -0.83 -17.84
C VAL A 16 -5.83 -0.42 -17.39
N SER A 17 -5.66 -0.08 -16.12
CA SER A 17 -4.35 0.27 -15.55
C SER A 17 -3.37 -0.91 -15.59
N GLU A 18 -3.84 -2.11 -15.28
CA GLU A 18 -3.09 -3.37 -15.42
C GLU A 18 -2.74 -3.65 -16.88
N SER A 19 -3.68 -3.42 -17.81
CA SER A 19 -3.43 -3.58 -19.24
C SER A 19 -2.32 -2.64 -19.73
N TYR A 20 -2.28 -1.39 -19.26
CA TYR A 20 -1.18 -0.47 -19.55
C TYR A 20 0.15 -0.99 -19.01
N LEU A 21 0.18 -1.50 -17.78
CA LEU A 21 1.39 -2.08 -17.18
C LEU A 21 1.92 -3.26 -18.01
N VAL A 22 1.05 -4.20 -18.39
CA VAL A 22 1.42 -5.38 -19.20
C VAL A 22 1.87 -4.99 -20.62
N CYS A 23 1.34 -3.90 -21.16
CA CYS A 23 1.72 -3.37 -22.47
C CYS A 23 2.95 -2.43 -22.43
N SER A 24 3.67 -2.37 -21.30
CA SER A 24 4.83 -1.49 -21.09
C SER A 24 4.52 0.02 -21.21
N MET A 25 3.25 0.40 -21.06
CA MET A 25 2.79 1.79 -20.98
C MET A 25 2.86 2.27 -19.53
N TYR A 26 4.08 2.33 -18.98
CA TYR A 26 4.29 2.47 -17.54
C TYR A 26 3.87 3.84 -16.98
N GLU A 27 4.03 4.92 -17.76
CA GLU A 27 3.58 6.26 -17.34
C GLU A 27 2.04 6.32 -17.25
N GLU A 28 1.35 5.74 -18.23
CA GLU A 28 -0.11 5.64 -18.24
C GLU A 28 -0.62 4.75 -17.10
N ALA A 29 0.04 3.61 -16.86
CA ALA A 29 -0.27 2.72 -15.75
C ALA A 29 -0.10 3.43 -14.39
N ALA A 30 1.03 4.11 -14.17
CA ALA A 30 1.29 4.83 -12.92
C ALA A 30 0.33 6.00 -12.73
N SER A 31 0.02 6.75 -13.79
CA SER A 31 -0.91 7.88 -13.77
C SER A 31 -2.33 7.43 -13.44
N LEU A 32 -2.81 6.37 -14.09
CA LEU A 32 -4.16 5.84 -13.85
C LEU A 32 -4.27 5.21 -12.46
N ALA A 33 -3.31 4.38 -12.03
CA ALA A 33 -3.28 3.82 -10.68
C ALA A 33 -3.27 4.91 -9.60
N SER A 34 -2.49 5.97 -9.79
CA SER A 34 -2.46 7.14 -8.90
C SER A 34 -3.81 7.86 -8.82
N SER A 35 -4.51 8.00 -9.94
CA SER A 35 -5.85 8.59 -10.00
C SER A 35 -6.88 7.74 -9.24
N ILE A 36 -6.83 6.42 -9.40
CA ILE A 36 -7.70 5.48 -8.72
C ILE A 36 -7.42 5.49 -7.20
N LEU A 37 -6.15 5.45 -6.76
CA LEU A 37 -5.79 5.51 -5.34
C LEU A 37 -6.27 6.79 -4.66
N LYS A 38 -6.21 7.94 -5.33
CA LYS A 38 -6.76 9.20 -4.78
C LYS A 38 -8.25 9.11 -4.47
N ARG A 39 -9.00 8.34 -5.25
CA ARG A 39 -10.44 8.14 -5.06
C ARG A 39 -10.72 7.10 -3.99
N LEU A 40 -9.99 5.98 -4.02
CA LEU A 40 -10.14 4.90 -3.04
C LEU A 40 -9.75 5.34 -1.63
N CYS A 41 -8.69 6.15 -1.48
CA CYS A 41 -8.24 6.63 -0.19
C CYS A 41 -8.91 7.95 0.25
N ASP A 42 -9.88 8.49 -0.50
CA ASP A 42 -10.63 9.67 -0.07
C ASP A 42 -11.64 9.26 1.01
N PRO A 43 -11.51 9.72 2.27
CA PRO A 43 -12.40 9.33 3.37
C PRO A 43 -13.86 9.80 3.15
N ARG A 44 -14.10 10.68 2.18
CA ARG A 44 -15.46 11.08 1.78
C ARG A 44 -16.15 10.04 0.88
N GLN A 45 -15.42 9.04 0.41
CA GLN A 45 -15.90 7.98 -0.47
C GLN A 45 -15.80 6.62 0.24
N ASP A 46 -16.94 6.06 0.63
CA ASP A 46 -17.01 4.72 1.21
C ASP A 46 -17.15 3.66 0.11
N ILE A 47 -16.13 3.55 -0.75
CA ILE A 47 -16.14 2.68 -1.94
C ILE A 47 -14.93 1.75 -2.02
N ALA A 48 -13.96 1.89 -1.11
CA ALA A 48 -12.72 1.15 -1.19
C ALA A 48 -12.87 -0.24 -0.59
N THR A 49 -12.46 -1.24 -1.37
CA THR A 49 -12.23 -2.60 -0.87
C THR A 49 -10.73 -2.82 -0.72
N GLN A 50 -10.34 -3.71 0.19
CA GLN A 50 -8.94 -4.08 0.37
C GLN A 50 -8.32 -4.59 -0.93
N ASP A 51 -9.07 -5.39 -1.70
CA ASP A 51 -8.63 -5.93 -2.99
C ASP A 51 -8.38 -4.82 -4.01
N MET A 52 -9.27 -3.82 -4.12
CA MET A 52 -9.06 -2.67 -5.01
C MET A 52 -7.81 -1.87 -4.61
N LEU A 53 -7.61 -1.64 -3.31
CA LEU A 53 -6.42 -0.94 -2.80
C LEU A 53 -5.15 -1.72 -3.13
N GLU A 54 -5.14 -3.04 -2.89
CA GLU A 54 -4.01 -3.91 -3.19
C GLU A 54 -3.71 -3.94 -4.69
N SER A 55 -4.69 -4.24 -5.55
CA SER A 55 -4.51 -4.29 -7.01
C SER A 55 -4.01 -2.96 -7.57
N THR A 56 -4.64 -1.84 -7.17
CA THR A 56 -4.25 -0.52 -7.68
C THR A 56 -2.86 -0.12 -7.22
N ALA A 57 -2.54 -0.31 -5.93
CA ALA A 57 -1.22 0.02 -5.41
C ALA A 57 -0.13 -0.90 -5.97
N MET A 58 -0.44 -2.17 -6.24
CA MET A 58 0.48 -3.09 -6.91
C MET A 58 0.86 -2.59 -8.29
N VAL A 59 -0.12 -2.14 -9.10
CA VAL A 59 0.15 -1.55 -10.42
C VAL A 59 1.09 -0.34 -10.29
N LEU A 60 0.84 0.55 -9.33
CA LEU A 60 1.68 1.72 -9.11
C LEU A 60 3.12 1.33 -8.74
N VAL A 61 3.30 0.39 -7.80
CA VAL A 61 4.62 -0.10 -7.36
C VAL A 61 5.39 -0.70 -8.54
N GLN A 62 4.74 -1.56 -9.33
CA GLN A 62 5.36 -2.22 -10.46
C GLN A 62 5.70 -1.23 -11.59
N ALA A 63 4.82 -0.27 -11.88
CA ALA A 63 5.07 0.76 -12.89
C ALA A 63 6.24 1.68 -12.49
N LEU A 64 6.31 2.13 -11.22
CA LEU A 64 7.41 2.95 -10.73
C LEU A 64 8.76 2.22 -10.81
N ASN A 65 8.79 0.93 -10.49
CA ASN A 65 9.98 0.10 -10.66
C ASN A 65 10.43 0.06 -12.13
N GLN A 66 9.50 -0.18 -13.06
CA GLN A 66 9.81 -0.24 -14.50
C GLN A 66 10.26 1.12 -15.09
N LEU A 67 9.86 2.24 -14.46
CA LEU A 67 10.31 3.58 -14.81
C LEU A 67 11.68 3.94 -14.20
N GLY A 68 12.33 3.04 -13.45
CA GLY A 68 13.59 3.32 -12.75
C GLY A 68 13.42 4.28 -11.56
N ARG A 69 12.20 4.37 -11.01
CA ARG A 69 11.83 5.24 -9.89
C ARG A 69 11.69 4.46 -8.58
N THR A 70 12.36 3.33 -8.47
CA THR A 70 12.36 2.42 -7.32
C THR A 70 12.67 3.10 -5.97
N PRO A 71 13.64 4.03 -5.86
CA PRO A 71 13.89 4.73 -4.59
C PRO A 71 12.70 5.57 -4.09
N GLU A 72 11.76 5.92 -4.97
CA GLU A 72 10.59 6.72 -4.64
C GLU A 72 9.37 5.90 -4.22
N ILE A 73 9.34 4.58 -4.47
CA ILE A 73 8.13 3.74 -4.35
C ILE A 73 7.41 3.92 -3.01
N LEU A 74 8.11 3.71 -1.90
CA LEU A 74 7.50 3.77 -0.57
C LEU A 74 7.03 5.19 -0.21
N ASN A 75 7.76 6.22 -0.66
CA ASN A 75 7.39 7.62 -0.46
C ASN A 75 6.17 8.01 -1.31
N GLN A 76 6.05 7.48 -2.54
CA GLN A 76 4.87 7.69 -3.37
C GLN A 76 3.62 7.07 -2.75
N LEU A 77 3.71 5.86 -2.20
CA LEU A 77 2.58 5.23 -1.50
C LEU A 77 2.12 6.04 -0.27
N LYS A 78 3.05 6.63 0.48
CA LYS A 78 2.75 7.51 1.63
C LYS A 78 1.89 8.72 1.26
N LEU A 79 1.83 9.11 -0.01
CA LEU A 79 0.96 10.22 -0.46
C LEU A 79 -0.53 9.86 -0.46
N TYR A 80 -0.87 8.57 -0.48
CA TYR A 80 -2.25 8.11 -0.60
C TYR A 80 -2.79 7.53 0.70
N PHE A 81 -1.99 6.78 1.43
CA PHE A 81 -2.42 6.13 2.66
C PHE A 81 -2.18 7.04 3.88
N ILE A 82 -3.16 7.08 4.78
CA ILE A 82 -3.11 7.86 6.03
C ILE A 82 -2.00 7.41 6.99
N SER A 83 -1.49 6.19 6.80
CA SER A 83 -0.44 5.59 7.62
C SER A 83 0.21 4.44 6.87
N VAL A 84 1.47 4.17 7.18
CA VAL A 84 2.20 3.00 6.68
C VAL A 84 1.49 1.68 7.04
N LYS A 85 0.81 1.60 8.18
CA LYS A 85 0.04 0.41 8.59
C LYS A 85 -1.18 0.11 7.71
N ALA A 86 -1.64 1.10 6.95
CA ALA A 86 -2.76 0.93 6.02
C ALA A 86 -2.32 0.33 4.68
N PHE A 87 -1.01 0.11 4.48
CA PHE A 87 -0.50 -0.47 3.26
C PHE A 87 -0.91 -1.96 3.20
N PRO A 88 -1.40 -2.45 2.05
CA PRO A 88 -1.52 -3.88 1.83
C PRO A 88 -0.17 -4.57 1.96
N ALA A 89 -0.11 -5.69 2.68
CA ALA A 89 1.14 -6.37 3.04
C ALA A 89 1.98 -6.74 1.82
N ARG A 90 1.33 -7.28 0.78
CA ARG A 90 1.97 -7.67 -0.48
C ARG A 90 2.55 -6.48 -1.24
N VAL A 91 1.88 -5.33 -1.21
CA VAL A 91 2.35 -4.08 -1.83
C VAL A 91 3.60 -3.59 -1.11
N LEU A 92 3.57 -3.59 0.23
CA LEU A 92 4.74 -3.23 1.04
C LEU A 92 5.93 -4.13 0.74
N LEU A 93 5.75 -5.44 0.83
CA LEU A 93 6.81 -6.43 0.59
C LEU A 93 7.41 -6.27 -0.81
N THR A 94 6.56 -6.11 -1.82
CA THR A 94 7.00 -5.93 -3.21
C THR A 94 7.85 -4.66 -3.37
N GLY A 95 7.38 -3.52 -2.84
CA GLY A 95 8.12 -2.25 -2.94
C GLY A 95 9.46 -2.30 -2.21
N VAL A 96 9.49 -2.90 -1.01
CA VAL A 96 10.72 -3.10 -0.25
C VAL A 96 11.70 -4.01 -0.99
N CYS A 97 11.23 -5.12 -1.54
CA CYS A 97 12.06 -6.05 -2.31
C CYS A 97 12.67 -5.38 -3.54
N PHE A 98 11.93 -4.53 -4.25
CA PHE A 98 12.50 -3.74 -5.36
C PHE A 98 13.62 -2.82 -4.90
N GLN A 99 13.41 -2.07 -3.81
CA GLN A 99 14.43 -1.18 -3.26
C GLN A 99 15.69 -1.93 -2.81
N ILE A 100 15.55 -3.08 -2.16
CA ILE A 100 16.68 -3.94 -1.78
C ILE A 100 17.40 -4.47 -3.03
N ALA A 101 16.66 -4.97 -4.02
CA ALA A 101 17.24 -5.56 -5.24
C ALA A 101 18.06 -4.55 -6.06
N GLU A 102 17.67 -3.28 -6.08
CA GLU A 102 18.43 -2.20 -6.72
C GLU A 102 19.58 -1.64 -5.86
N GLY A 103 19.81 -2.19 -4.65
CA GLY A 103 20.80 -1.66 -3.71
C GLY A 103 20.42 -0.31 -3.10
N SER A 104 19.15 0.10 -3.25
CA SER A 104 18.58 1.33 -2.69
C SER A 104 17.91 1.06 -1.34
N ALA A 105 18.63 0.45 -0.40
CA ALA A 105 18.08 0.07 0.90
C ALA A 105 17.96 1.25 1.90
N SER A 106 18.37 2.45 1.51
CA SER A 106 18.31 3.65 2.36
C SER A 106 16.86 3.99 2.70
N GLY A 107 16.52 4.01 4.00
CA GLY A 107 15.16 4.29 4.48
C GLY A 107 14.23 3.08 4.55
N VAL A 108 14.61 1.93 3.97
CA VAL A 108 13.79 0.69 4.00
C VAL A 108 13.61 0.19 5.42
N ARG A 109 14.69 0.20 6.21
CA ARG A 109 14.67 -0.25 7.60
C ARG A 109 13.70 0.58 8.43
N GLU A 110 13.85 1.90 8.37
CA GLU A 110 13.01 2.85 9.09
C GLU A 110 11.54 2.69 8.69
N PHE A 111 11.27 2.41 7.41
CA PHE A 111 9.92 2.15 6.93
C PHE A 111 9.32 0.87 7.50
N LEU A 112 10.09 -0.22 7.53
CA LEU A 112 9.65 -1.51 8.11
C LEU A 112 9.45 -1.39 9.63
N GLU A 113 10.31 -0.66 10.32
CA GLU A 113 10.16 -0.36 11.76
C GLU A 113 8.87 0.44 12.02
N GLU A 114 8.60 1.46 11.20
CA GLU A 114 7.36 2.24 11.27
C GLU A 114 6.11 1.36 11.05
N PHE A 115 6.17 0.44 10.09
CA PHE A 115 5.10 -0.52 9.82
C PHE A 115 4.87 -1.45 11.01
N LEU A 116 5.92 -2.14 11.47
CA LEU A 116 5.84 -3.17 12.52
C LEU A 116 5.52 -2.60 13.91
N ASN A 117 5.84 -1.35 14.17
CA ASN A 117 5.57 -0.71 15.45
C ASN A 117 4.05 -0.61 15.72
N GLY A 118 3.56 -1.11 16.85
CA GLY A 118 2.16 -0.90 17.27
C GLY A 118 1.14 -1.91 16.75
N TRP A 119 1.59 -3.02 16.15
CA TRP A 119 0.75 -4.22 15.95
C TRP A 119 0.63 -5.01 17.26
N SER A 120 -0.56 -5.57 17.52
CA SER A 120 -0.84 -6.41 18.68
C SER A 120 -1.50 -7.72 18.26
N LEU A 121 -1.10 -8.84 18.86
CA LEU A 121 -1.70 -10.14 18.56
C LEU A 121 -3.00 -10.31 19.36
N VAL A 122 -4.13 -10.38 18.66
CA VAL A 122 -5.47 -10.54 19.24
C VAL A 122 -6.27 -11.53 18.38
N ASP A 123 -6.83 -12.57 19.00
CA ASP A 123 -7.63 -13.60 18.31
C ASP A 123 -6.93 -14.24 17.10
N ALA A 124 -5.66 -14.60 17.27
CA ALA A 124 -4.81 -15.21 16.22
C ALA A 124 -4.62 -14.33 14.96
N GLN A 125 -4.79 -13.02 15.09
CA GLN A 125 -4.47 -12.04 14.03
C GLN A 125 -3.73 -10.84 14.63
N TYR A 126 -2.87 -10.22 13.84
CA TYR A 126 -2.27 -8.95 14.23
C TYR A 126 -3.24 -7.82 13.93
N ARG A 127 -3.48 -6.98 14.92
CA ARG A 127 -4.37 -5.82 14.83
C ARG A 127 -3.61 -4.55 15.16
N ALA A 128 -3.81 -3.53 14.35
CA ALA A 128 -3.35 -2.18 14.64
C ALA A 128 -4.53 -1.20 14.55
N VAL A 129 -4.56 -0.25 15.49
CA VAL A 129 -5.58 0.80 15.51
C VAL A 129 -4.92 2.10 15.08
N ILE A 130 -5.49 2.74 14.07
CA ILE A 130 -5.06 4.06 13.62
C ILE A 130 -6.13 5.03 14.08
N ALA A 131 -5.76 5.88 15.05
CA ALA A 131 -6.59 6.98 15.48
C ALA A 131 -6.42 8.13 14.47
N GLU A 132 -7.42 8.36 13.63
CA GLU A 132 -7.42 9.57 12.81
C GLU A 132 -7.62 10.79 13.71
N SER A 133 -6.66 11.71 13.73
CA SER A 133 -6.84 13.03 14.36
C SER A 133 -7.67 13.91 13.42
N ASN A 134 -8.98 13.67 13.36
CA ASN A 134 -9.86 14.50 12.56
C ASN A 134 -10.04 15.85 13.26
N VAL A 135 -9.49 16.93 12.68
CA VAL A 135 -9.49 18.27 13.29
C VAL A 135 -10.88 18.90 13.26
N ASP A 136 -11.82 18.39 12.47
CA ASP A 136 -13.07 19.11 12.17
C ASP A 136 -14.37 18.39 12.53
N HIS A 137 -14.37 17.11 12.95
CA HIS A 137 -15.61 16.41 13.30
C HIS A 137 -15.49 15.66 14.63
N GLN A 138 -16.51 15.86 15.46
CA GLN A 138 -16.66 15.46 16.86
C GLN A 138 -16.74 13.93 17.12
N ARG A 139 -16.24 13.11 16.18
CA ARG A 139 -16.14 11.64 16.29
C ARG A 139 -14.77 11.19 15.80
N ARG A 140 -13.96 10.68 16.72
CA ARG A 140 -12.73 9.96 16.41
C ARG A 140 -13.15 8.60 15.84
N TYR A 141 -13.04 8.42 14.52
CA TYR A 141 -13.17 7.12 13.91
C TYR A 141 -11.84 6.39 14.08
N GLU A 142 -11.87 5.26 14.77
CA GLU A 142 -10.72 4.38 14.91
C GLU A 142 -10.82 3.32 13.82
N THR A 143 -9.95 3.41 12.82
CA THR A 143 -9.88 2.42 11.76
C THR A 143 -8.98 1.29 12.23
N GLN A 144 -9.53 0.08 12.31
CA GLN A 144 -8.79 -1.12 12.69
C GLN A 144 -8.28 -1.83 11.43
N TYR A 145 -6.98 -2.05 11.39
CA TYR A 145 -6.32 -2.84 10.36
C TYR A 145 -5.99 -4.22 10.91
N VAL A 146 -6.15 -5.23 10.07
CA VAL A 146 -5.91 -6.64 10.41
C VAL A 146 -4.88 -7.18 9.45
N LEU A 147 -3.96 -7.98 10.00
CA LEU A 147 -2.91 -8.66 9.26
C LEU A 147 -2.85 -10.11 9.70
N GLY A 148 -2.75 -11.03 8.74
CA GLY A 148 -2.56 -12.44 9.01
C GLY A 148 -1.23 -12.69 9.72
N ILE A 149 -1.15 -13.77 10.50
CA ILE A 149 0.10 -14.16 11.17
C ILE A 149 1.20 -14.42 10.13
N GLU A 150 0.87 -15.12 9.05
CA GLU A 150 1.80 -15.43 7.96
C GLU A 150 2.34 -14.15 7.30
N GLU A 151 1.46 -13.23 6.93
CA GLU A 151 1.83 -11.95 6.32
C GLU A 151 2.70 -11.08 7.25
N TYR A 152 2.39 -11.06 8.55
CA TYR A 152 3.22 -10.37 9.54
C TYR A 152 4.61 -10.99 9.64
N LEU A 153 4.71 -12.32 9.68
CA LEU A 153 5.98 -13.02 9.75
C LEU A 153 6.83 -12.79 8.50
N GLU A 154 6.24 -12.79 7.31
CA GLU A 154 6.95 -12.46 6.07
C GLU A 154 7.59 -11.05 6.13
N ILE A 155 6.87 -10.06 6.66
CA ILE A 155 7.41 -8.69 6.82
C ILE A 155 8.55 -8.67 7.86
N VAL A 156 8.41 -9.41 8.96
CA VAL A 156 9.47 -9.54 9.97
C VAL A 156 10.71 -10.21 9.38
N GLU A 157 10.56 -11.24 8.54
CA GLU A 157 11.69 -11.90 7.87
C GLU A 157 12.46 -10.93 6.99
N VAL A 158 11.77 -10.14 6.17
CA VAL A 158 12.40 -9.10 5.34
C VAL A 158 13.09 -8.06 6.22
N TYR A 159 12.46 -7.61 7.31
CA TYR A 159 13.09 -6.69 8.27
C TYR A 159 14.39 -7.27 8.84
N VAL A 160 14.38 -8.52 9.29
CA VAL A 160 15.58 -9.19 9.81
C VAL A 160 16.67 -9.28 8.73
N ILE A 161 16.31 -9.58 7.49
CA ILE A 161 17.27 -9.59 6.36
C ILE A 161 17.91 -8.19 6.19
N THR A 162 17.13 -7.11 6.27
CA THR A 162 17.67 -5.73 6.16
C THR A 162 18.56 -5.31 7.35
N LEU A 163 18.45 -5.98 8.49
CA LEU A 163 19.36 -5.79 9.62
C LEU A 163 20.69 -6.54 9.44
N LEU A 164 20.61 -7.77 8.91
CA LEU A 164 21.75 -8.67 8.76
C LEU A 164 22.59 -8.37 7.51
N ALA A 165 21.95 -7.96 6.43
CA ALA A 165 22.63 -7.48 5.24
C ALA A 165 23.23 -6.11 5.54
N GLN A 166 24.54 -6.08 5.80
CA GLN A 166 25.33 -4.86 5.91
C GLN A 166 25.43 -4.21 4.53
N PHE A 167 24.40 -3.46 4.12
CA PHE A 167 24.43 -2.60 2.94
C PHE A 167 25.14 -1.28 3.24
#